data_AF-A0AAD6RZQ8-F1
#
_entry.id   AF-A0AAD6RZQ8-F1
#
_cell.length_a   1.000
_cell.length_b   1.000
_cell.length_c   1.000
_cell.angle_alpha   90.00
_cell.angle_beta   90.00
_cell.angle_gamma   90.00
#
_symmetry.space_group_name_H-M   'P 1'
#
loop_
_entity.id
_entity.type
_entity.pdbx_description
1 polymer ?
#
loop_
_entity_poly.entity_id
_entity_poly.type
_entity_poly.pdbx_seq_one_letter_code
_entity_poly.pdbx_strand_id
1 'polypeptide(L)'
;MQRSFIVLLCLGFVRATLQNYTVDDTSPDIQYGGEKFQCDANSCPPGVIDGQFNNSATLTTGSITFSFTGTAIYASLDLVGTCSITVDGDEIPSLTVTVAQAIAGVRGNISRSDLANGLHTLVIDPTTNSTVIGFDHLVYTASLPNKKSHVGAIVGGVVGGVVLTIGALFLALFARRRKLIIRRNQRKNAVLRGISSTRHDYKAGEEDATELPT
;
A
#
# COMPACT_ATOMS: atom_id res chain seq x y z
N MET A 1 -2.08 -0.25 -44.02
CA MET A 1 -1.91 0.41 -42.72
C MET A 1 -2.23 -0.60 -41.61
N GLN A 2 -1.19 -1.22 -41.05
CA GLN A 2 -1.31 -2.31 -40.08
C GLN A 2 -1.14 -1.71 -38.68
N ARG A 3 -2.22 -1.70 -37.89
CA ARG A 3 -2.18 -1.20 -36.51
C ARG A 3 -1.78 -2.36 -35.60
N SER A 4 -0.50 -2.40 -35.22
CA SER A 4 0.00 -3.34 -34.22
C SER A 4 -0.54 -2.95 -32.85
N PHE A 5 -1.36 -3.83 -32.27
CA PHE A 5 -1.75 -3.75 -30.86
C PHE A 5 -0.65 -4.41 -30.03
N ILE A 6 0.12 -3.60 -29.30
CA ILE A 6 1.04 -4.09 -28.27
C ILE A 6 0.20 -4.44 -27.04
N VAL A 7 0.10 -5.74 -26.75
CA VAL A 7 -0.44 -6.23 -25.48
C VAL A 7 0.69 -6.14 -24.46
N LEU A 8 0.66 -5.08 -23.65
CA LEU A 8 1.59 -4.89 -22.54
C LEU A 8 1.21 -5.86 -21.41
N LEU A 9 1.87 -7.01 -21.34
CA LEU A 9 1.71 -7.95 -20.24
C LEU A 9 2.45 -7.39 -19.02
N CYS A 10 1.75 -6.65 -18.16
CA CYS A 10 2.30 -6.19 -16.89
C CYS A 10 2.48 -7.39 -15.95
N LEU A 11 3.67 -7.99 -15.95
CA LEU A 11 4.11 -8.87 -14.87
C LEU A 11 4.16 -8.04 -13.59
N GLY A 12 3.14 -8.18 -12.75
CA GLY A 12 3.05 -7.49 -11.47
C GLY A 12 4.12 -8.02 -10.53
N PHE A 13 5.28 -7.36 -10.48
CA PHE A 13 6.24 -7.54 -9.41
C PHE A 13 5.56 -7.11 -8.10
N VAL A 14 5.28 -8.09 -7.24
CA VAL A 14 4.84 -7.85 -5.87
C VAL A 14 6.03 -7.25 -5.12
N ARG A 15 6.10 -5.91 -5.08
CA ARG A 15 7.13 -5.21 -4.30
C ARG A 15 6.76 -5.27 -2.84
N ALA A 16 7.56 -5.91 -1.99
CA ALA A 16 7.40 -5.80 -0.55
C ALA A 16 7.59 -4.33 -0.12
N THR A 17 6.73 -3.87 0.78
CA THR A 17 6.90 -2.54 1.39
C THR A 17 7.87 -2.66 2.56
N LEU A 18 8.98 -1.94 2.49
CA LEU A 18 9.92 -1.82 3.59
C LEU A 18 9.55 -0.59 4.43
N GLN A 19 9.55 -0.75 5.76
CA GLN A 19 9.33 0.34 6.70
C GLN A 19 10.42 0.33 7.76
N ASN A 20 10.94 1.51 8.06
CA ASN A 20 11.91 1.71 9.13
C ASN A 20 11.16 2.04 10.44
N TYR A 21 11.60 1.42 11.53
CA TYR A 21 11.11 1.63 12.88
C TYR A 21 12.28 2.09 13.74
N THR A 22 12.12 3.25 14.38
CA THR A 22 13.07 3.75 15.37
C THR A 22 12.63 3.29 16.75
N VAL A 23 13.57 2.74 17.53
CA VAL A 23 13.37 2.32 18.91
C VAL A 23 14.30 3.14 19.79
N ASP A 24 13.68 3.87 20.70
CA ASP A 24 14.30 4.73 21.71
C ASP A 24 14.96 3.90 22.82
N ASP A 25 16.02 4.40 23.44
CA ASP A 25 16.73 3.75 24.57
C ASP A 25 15.82 3.45 25.76
N THR A 26 14.76 4.24 25.94
CA THR A 26 13.78 4.02 27.01
C THR A 26 12.76 2.92 26.71
N SER A 27 12.79 2.33 25.51
CA SER A 27 11.85 1.29 25.11
C SER A 27 11.91 0.07 26.03
N PRO A 28 10.76 -0.46 26.49
CA PRO A 28 10.73 -1.68 27.31
C PRO A 28 11.17 -2.93 26.52
N ASP A 29 11.25 -2.85 25.19
CA ASP A 29 11.70 -3.95 24.34
C ASP A 29 13.22 -4.13 24.36
N ILE A 30 13.96 -3.14 24.87
CA ILE A 30 15.42 -3.22 25.03
C ILE A 30 15.74 -3.76 26.42
N GLN A 31 16.49 -4.85 26.46
CA GLN A 31 16.96 -5.47 27.68
C GLN A 31 18.39 -5.03 27.97
N TYR A 32 18.59 -4.41 29.13
CA TYR A 32 19.89 -4.02 29.63
C TYR A 32 20.31 -5.02 30.71
N GLY A 33 21.48 -5.63 30.53
CA GLY A 33 22.18 -6.39 31.54
C GLY A 33 22.93 -5.42 32.48
N GLY A 34 23.00 -5.77 33.76
CA GLY A 34 23.69 -4.94 34.76
C GLY A 34 22.94 -3.67 35.15
N GLU A 35 23.67 -2.70 35.71
CA GLU A 35 23.10 -1.42 36.10
C GLU A 35 22.89 -0.53 34.86
N LYS A 36 21.78 0.20 34.85
CA LYS A 36 21.49 1.22 33.84
C LYS A 36 21.46 2.59 34.49
N PHE A 37 22.10 3.56 33.86
CA PHE A 37 22.05 4.96 34.24
C PHE A 37 21.49 5.76 33.08
N GLN A 38 20.30 6.31 33.26
CA GLN A 38 19.70 7.19 32.28
C GLN A 38 20.25 8.60 32.50
N CYS A 39 20.71 9.22 31.43
CA CYS A 39 21.22 10.56 31.45
C CYS A 39 20.54 11.41 30.39
N ASP A 40 20.55 12.71 30.62
CA ASP A 40 20.10 13.74 29.70
C ASP A 40 21.27 14.61 29.25
N ALA A 41 20.99 15.59 28.38
CA ALA A 41 21.97 16.53 27.87
C ALA A 41 22.78 17.28 28.95
N ASN A 42 22.32 17.32 30.21
CA ASN A 42 22.98 18.03 31.30
C ASN A 42 23.66 17.10 32.33
N SER A 43 23.36 15.80 32.30
CA SER A 43 23.79 14.82 33.30
C SER A 43 24.67 13.70 32.75
N CYS A 44 24.81 13.56 31.42
CA CYS A 44 25.73 12.57 30.90
C CYS A 44 27.21 13.00 31.08
N PRO A 45 28.14 12.04 31.21
CA PRO A 45 29.56 12.33 31.24
C PRO A 45 30.06 13.05 29.98
N PRO A 46 31.14 13.86 30.06
CA PRO A 46 31.78 14.42 28.89
C PRO A 46 32.17 13.34 27.88
N GLY A 47 31.82 13.54 26.60
CA GLY A 47 32.02 12.55 25.53
C GLY A 47 30.79 11.69 25.18
N VAL A 48 29.69 11.84 25.92
CA VAL A 48 28.41 11.14 25.68
C VAL A 48 27.33 12.07 25.07
N ILE A 49 27.69 13.29 24.65
CA ILE A 49 26.68 14.31 24.30
C ILE A 49 27.04 15.11 23.04
N ASP A 50 26.27 14.89 21.97
CA ASP A 50 25.55 15.93 21.22
C ASP A 50 24.48 15.27 20.31
N GLY A 51 23.24 15.75 20.25
CA GLY A 51 22.21 15.18 19.35
C GLY A 51 21.63 13.81 19.71
N GLN A 52 21.43 13.52 21.00
CA GLN A 52 20.67 12.36 21.47
C GLN A 52 19.23 12.40 20.94
N PHE A 53 18.69 11.26 20.51
CA PHE A 53 17.29 11.11 20.19
C PHE A 53 16.46 11.32 21.47
N ASN A 54 15.40 12.13 21.37
CA ASN A 54 14.58 12.54 22.52
C ASN A 54 15.33 13.18 23.72
N ASN A 55 16.59 13.63 23.53
CA ASN A 55 17.44 14.20 24.58
C ASN A 55 17.72 13.25 25.77
N SER A 56 17.68 11.94 25.55
CA SER A 56 18.09 10.94 26.54
C SER A 56 19.05 9.91 25.97
N ALA A 57 19.87 9.34 26.85
CA ALA A 57 20.63 8.13 26.55
C ALA A 57 20.69 7.24 27.79
N THR A 58 20.83 5.94 27.55
CA THR A 58 20.99 4.94 28.59
C THR A 58 22.42 4.42 28.57
N LEU A 59 23.14 4.65 29.66
CA LEU A 59 24.47 4.10 29.90
C LEU A 59 24.35 2.76 30.63
N THR A 60 25.15 1.79 30.22
CA THR A 60 25.29 0.52 30.93
C THR A 60 26.71 -0.04 30.82
N THR A 61 27.07 -0.89 31.77
CA THR A 61 28.29 -1.71 31.75
C THR A 61 28.00 -3.18 31.47
N GLY A 62 26.74 -3.55 31.25
CA GLY A 62 26.35 -4.90 30.85
C GLY A 62 25.85 -4.96 29.41
N SER A 63 25.36 -6.14 29.02
CA SER A 63 24.92 -6.43 27.66
C SER A 63 23.64 -5.68 27.29
N ILE A 64 23.50 -5.24 26.04
CA ILE A 64 22.24 -4.73 25.49
C ILE A 64 21.68 -5.78 24.53
N THR A 65 20.44 -6.20 24.74
CA THR A 65 19.75 -7.18 23.89
C THR A 65 18.45 -6.60 23.35
N PHE A 66 18.21 -6.75 22.06
CA PHE A 66 16.99 -6.30 21.40
C PHE A 66 16.53 -7.30 20.34
N SER A 67 15.25 -7.68 20.38
CA SER A 67 14.64 -8.57 19.38
C SER A 67 13.77 -7.79 18.41
N PHE A 68 13.94 -8.04 17.11
CA PHE A 68 13.19 -7.36 16.05
C PHE A 68 12.74 -8.33 14.98
N THR A 69 11.65 -8.01 14.27
CA THR A 69 11.25 -8.75 13.07
C THR A 69 11.52 -7.89 11.83
N GLY A 70 12.48 -8.26 11.00
CA GLY A 70 12.85 -7.42 9.86
C GLY A 70 13.96 -7.97 8.97
N THR A 71 14.58 -7.08 8.20
CA THR A 71 15.60 -7.39 7.18
C THR A 71 16.90 -6.60 7.38
N ALA A 72 16.90 -5.59 8.26
CA ALA A 72 18.08 -4.80 8.57
C ALA A 72 17.96 -4.15 9.95
N ILE A 73 19.10 -3.84 10.56
CA ILE A 73 19.22 -3.08 11.82
C ILE A 73 20.44 -2.16 11.78
N TYR A 74 20.27 -0.98 12.36
CA TYR A 74 21.27 0.07 12.49
C TYR A 74 21.21 0.63 13.91
N ALA A 75 22.34 0.87 14.55
CA ALA A 75 22.38 1.53 15.85
C ALA A 75 23.60 2.45 15.95
N SER A 76 23.44 3.54 16.70
CA SER A 76 24.52 4.46 17.04
C SER A 76 24.82 4.29 18.52
N LEU A 77 26.09 4.11 18.87
CA LEU A 77 26.57 3.89 20.22
C LEU A 77 27.59 4.96 20.60
N ASP A 78 27.46 5.46 21.83
CA ASP A 78 28.53 6.19 22.50
C ASP A 78 29.32 5.18 23.35
N LEU A 79 30.47 4.73 22.87
CA LEU A 79 31.24 3.65 23.49
C LEU A 79 32.52 4.19 24.15
N VAL A 80 32.85 3.67 25.33
CA VAL A 80 34.20 3.73 25.90
C VAL A 80 34.63 2.31 26.25
N GLY A 81 35.64 1.78 25.58
CA GLY A 81 36.11 0.40 25.75
C GLY A 81 35.91 -0.43 24.49
N THR A 82 35.70 -1.73 24.66
CA THR A 82 35.53 -2.69 23.56
C THR A 82 34.26 -3.49 23.78
N CYS A 83 33.43 -3.64 22.74
CA CYS A 83 32.27 -4.52 22.76
C CYS A 83 32.28 -5.48 21.57
N SER A 84 31.77 -6.69 21.80
CA SER A 84 31.39 -7.64 20.76
C SER A 84 29.94 -7.39 20.37
N ILE A 85 29.63 -7.53 19.09
CA ILE A 85 28.30 -7.29 18.55
C ILE A 85 27.92 -8.50 17.72
N THR A 86 26.73 -9.06 17.96
CA THR A 86 26.19 -10.17 17.17
C THR A 86 24.75 -9.91 16.75
N VAL A 87 24.36 -10.44 15.60
CA VAL A 87 22.95 -10.56 15.20
C VAL A 87 22.69 -12.03 14.93
N ASP A 88 21.81 -12.65 15.70
CA ASP A 88 21.54 -14.10 15.68
C ASP A 88 22.77 -14.98 15.95
N GLY A 89 23.73 -14.45 16.70
CA GLY A 89 25.02 -15.10 16.95
C GLY A 89 26.05 -14.91 15.83
N ASP A 90 25.68 -14.33 14.69
CA ASP A 90 26.65 -13.92 13.67
C ASP A 90 27.40 -12.68 14.13
N GLU A 91 28.73 -12.80 14.25
CA GLU A 91 29.59 -11.70 14.66
C GLU A 91 29.61 -10.55 13.63
N ILE A 92 29.43 -9.35 14.13
CA ILE A 92 29.76 -8.08 13.49
C ILE A 92 31.14 -7.68 14.05
N PRO A 93 32.04 -7.07 13.24
CA PRO A 93 33.35 -6.64 13.73
C PRO A 93 33.25 -5.88 15.07
N SER A 94 34.03 -6.32 16.05
CA SER A 94 34.06 -5.71 17.38
C SER A 94 34.39 -4.23 17.28
N LEU A 95 33.71 -3.43 18.09
CA LEU A 95 33.93 -2.00 18.14
C LEU A 95 34.83 -1.67 19.34
N THR A 96 35.87 -0.88 19.10
CA THR A 96 36.76 -0.36 20.15
C THR A 96 36.86 1.15 20.02
N VAL A 97 36.48 1.86 21.09
CA VAL A 97 36.58 3.32 21.18
C VAL A 97 37.34 3.68 22.46
N THR A 98 38.44 4.42 22.31
CA THR A 98 39.22 4.91 23.45
C THR A 98 38.54 6.12 24.10
N VAL A 99 38.87 6.41 25.36
CA VAL A 99 38.38 7.61 26.07
C VAL A 99 38.64 8.90 25.27
N ALA A 100 39.83 9.04 24.68
CA ALA A 100 40.18 10.20 23.89
C ALA A 100 39.31 10.34 22.63
N GLN A 101 38.96 9.22 21.98
CA GLN A 101 38.06 9.20 20.83
C GLN A 101 36.62 9.54 21.23
N ALA A 102 36.13 9.00 22.35
CA ALA A 102 34.80 9.34 22.88
C ALA A 102 34.69 10.84 23.23
N ILE A 103 35.71 11.42 23.88
CA ILE A 103 35.78 12.87 24.15
C ILE A 103 35.78 13.69 22.85
N ALA A 104 36.37 13.15 21.78
CA ALA A 104 36.35 13.77 20.45
C ALA A 104 35.05 13.50 19.66
N GLY A 105 34.06 12.85 20.27
CA GLY A 105 32.76 12.57 19.66
C GLY A 105 32.75 11.41 18.66
N VAL A 106 33.75 10.53 18.68
CA VAL A 106 33.76 9.33 17.84
C VAL A 106 32.71 8.34 18.35
N ARG A 107 31.83 7.91 17.44
CA ARG A 107 30.74 6.99 17.76
C ARG A 107 30.91 5.63 17.11
N GLY A 108 30.36 4.64 17.79
CA GLY A 108 30.13 3.32 17.26
C GLY A 108 28.94 3.29 16.33
N ASN A 109 29.13 2.84 15.09
CA ASN A 109 28.01 2.57 14.20
C ASN A 109 27.89 1.05 14.02
N ILE A 110 26.71 0.53 14.30
CA ILE A 110 26.33 -0.86 14.02
C ILE A 110 25.47 -0.84 12.78
N SER A 111 25.75 -1.73 11.83
CA SER A 111 24.87 -1.98 10.70
C SER A 111 24.90 -3.44 10.30
N ARG A 112 23.70 -3.99 10.07
CA ARG A 112 23.50 -5.31 9.46
C ARG A 112 22.32 -5.23 8.52
N SER A 113 22.53 -5.61 7.27
CA SER A 113 21.51 -5.64 6.22
C SER A 113 21.38 -7.05 5.64
N ASP A 114 20.48 -7.20 4.67
CA ASP A 114 20.30 -8.42 3.89
C ASP A 114 19.94 -9.64 4.75
N LEU A 115 19.34 -9.38 5.92
CA LEU A 115 18.76 -10.42 6.76
C LEU A 115 17.49 -10.96 6.10
N ALA A 116 17.29 -12.27 6.19
CA ALA A 116 16.04 -12.87 5.77
C ALA A 116 14.90 -12.31 6.63
N ASN A 117 13.78 -11.88 6.02
CA ASN A 117 12.68 -11.30 6.79
C ASN A 117 12.16 -12.29 7.85
N GLY A 118 12.47 -12.03 9.11
CA GLY A 118 12.20 -12.94 10.22
C GLY A 118 12.52 -12.31 11.57
N LEU A 119 12.38 -13.10 12.62
CA LEU A 119 12.76 -12.70 13.97
C LEU A 119 14.29 -12.78 14.11
N HIS A 120 14.89 -11.70 14.59
CA HIS A 120 16.31 -11.55 14.84
C HIS A 120 16.57 -11.02 16.25
N THR A 121 17.76 -11.28 16.77
CA THR A 121 18.21 -10.77 18.06
C THR A 121 19.57 -10.09 17.91
N LEU A 122 19.61 -8.78 18.17
CA LEU A 122 20.84 -8.01 18.35
C LEU A 122 21.34 -8.18 19.79
N VAL A 123 22.62 -8.51 19.94
CA VAL A 123 23.31 -8.53 21.22
C VAL A 123 24.57 -7.67 21.12
N ILE A 124 24.70 -6.69 22.01
CA ILE A 124 25.90 -5.88 22.20
C ILE A 124 26.44 -6.22 23.58
N ASP A 125 27.62 -6.81 23.65
CA ASP A 125 28.19 -7.33 24.89
C ASP A 125 29.55 -6.66 25.17
N PRO A 126 29.73 -5.99 26.33
CA PRO A 126 31.02 -5.43 26.70
C PRO A 126 32.05 -6.55 26.91
N THR A 127 33.23 -6.44 26.30
CA THR A 127 34.27 -7.47 26.45
C THR A 127 35.02 -7.37 27.77
N THR A 128 34.87 -6.24 28.48
CA THR A 128 35.46 -5.99 29.79
C THR A 128 34.49 -5.22 30.68
N ASN A 129 34.58 -5.41 32.00
CA ASN A 129 33.74 -4.72 32.98
C ASN A 129 33.98 -3.20 33.06
N SER A 130 35.05 -2.70 32.45
CA SER A 130 35.33 -1.25 32.34
C SER A 130 34.71 -0.62 31.11
N THR A 131 34.10 -1.41 30.23
CA THR A 131 33.45 -0.91 29.03
C THR A 131 32.11 -0.28 29.40
N VAL A 132 31.92 0.96 28.98
CA VAL A 132 30.67 1.70 29.15
C VAL A 132 30.04 1.88 27.77
N ILE A 133 28.80 1.43 27.63
CA ILE A 133 28.00 1.55 26.42
C ILE A 133 26.90 2.57 26.69
N GLY A 134 26.96 3.70 26.01
CA GLY A 134 25.85 4.64 25.85
C GLY A 134 25.02 4.23 24.64
N PHE A 135 23.75 3.97 24.87
CA PHE A 135 22.77 3.64 23.84
C PHE A 135 21.70 4.73 23.79
N ASP A 136 21.41 5.19 22.58
CA ASP A 136 20.46 6.29 22.32
C ASP A 136 19.23 5.78 21.55
N HIS A 137 19.45 5.27 20.35
CA HIS A 137 18.39 4.64 19.58
C HIS A 137 18.95 3.62 18.59
N LEU A 138 18.05 2.76 18.12
CA LEU A 138 18.29 1.91 16.96
C LEU A 138 17.18 2.10 15.93
N VAL A 139 17.48 1.73 14.69
CA VAL A 139 16.52 1.68 13.60
C VAL A 139 16.57 0.28 13.00
N TYR A 140 15.43 -0.38 12.89
CA TYR A 140 15.33 -1.63 12.13
C TYR A 140 14.34 -1.48 10.97
N THR A 141 14.59 -2.22 9.90
CA THR A 141 13.73 -2.24 8.72
C THR A 141 12.90 -3.52 8.75
N ALA A 142 11.58 -3.41 8.76
CA ALA A 142 10.70 -4.56 8.62
C ALA A 142 10.08 -4.65 7.22
N SER A 143 9.91 -5.87 6.72
CA SER A 143 9.09 -6.11 5.55
C SER A 143 7.65 -6.31 5.97
N LEU A 144 6.79 -5.35 5.64
CA LEU A 144 5.37 -5.50 5.90
C LEU A 144 4.74 -6.42 4.87
N PRO A 145 3.79 -7.27 5.29
CA PRO A 145 2.93 -7.95 4.34
C PRO A 145 2.26 -6.86 3.51
N ASN A 146 2.44 -6.93 2.19
CA ASN A 146 1.79 -6.01 1.29
C ASN A 146 0.30 -6.03 1.58
N LYS A 147 -0.25 -4.88 2.02
CA LYS A 147 -1.70 -4.71 2.04
C LYS A 147 -2.18 -5.05 0.63
N LYS A 148 -3.09 -6.03 0.52
CA LYS A 148 -3.63 -6.46 -0.78
C LYS A 148 -4.06 -5.21 -1.52
N SER A 149 -3.38 -4.88 -2.61
CA SER A 149 -3.71 -3.66 -3.33
C SER A 149 -5.10 -3.86 -3.94
N HIS A 150 -6.01 -2.91 -3.71
CA HIS A 150 -7.34 -2.95 -4.32
C HIS A 150 -7.31 -2.63 -5.82
N VAL A 151 -6.12 -2.70 -6.45
CA VAL A 151 -5.91 -2.46 -7.88
C VAL A 151 -6.80 -3.38 -8.71
N GLY A 152 -6.94 -4.66 -8.33
CA GLY A 152 -7.85 -5.58 -9.02
C GLY A 152 -9.31 -5.13 -8.98
N ALA A 153 -9.78 -4.63 -7.83
CA ALA A 153 -11.14 -4.11 -7.69
C ALA A 153 -11.35 -2.82 -8.50
N ILE A 154 -10.36 -1.92 -8.50
CA ILE A 154 -10.39 -0.67 -9.27
C ILE A 154 -10.42 -0.99 -10.78
N VAL A 155 -9.50 -1.83 -11.26
CA VAL A 155 -9.44 -2.22 -12.67
C VAL A 155 -10.71 -2.99 -13.08
N GLY A 156 -11.19 -3.89 -12.24
CA GLY A 156 -12.44 -4.61 -12.46
C GLY A 156 -13.65 -3.69 -12.57
N GLY A 157 -13.72 -2.66 -11.71
CA GLY A 157 -14.77 -1.63 -11.75
C GLY A 157 -14.74 -0.82 -13.05
N VAL A 158 -13.55 -0.39 -13.51
CA VAL A 158 -13.41 0.39 -14.75
C VAL A 158 -13.77 -0.45 -15.97
N VAL A 159 -13.22 -1.66 -16.09
CA VAL A 159 -13.51 -2.55 -17.24
C VAL A 159 -14.99 -2.94 -17.25
N GLY A 160 -15.54 -3.30 -16.09
CA GLY A 160 -16.96 -3.62 -15.94
C GLY A 160 -17.88 -2.45 -16.32
N GLY A 161 -17.56 -1.23 -15.88
CA GLY A 161 -18.31 -0.02 -16.22
C GLY A 161 -18.30 0.29 -17.72
N VAL A 162 -17.14 0.16 -18.38
CA VAL A 162 -17.03 0.36 -19.83
C VAL A 162 -17.88 -0.66 -20.60
N VAL A 163 -17.83 -1.94 -20.22
CA VAL A 163 -18.65 -2.98 -20.86
C VAL A 163 -20.15 -2.73 -20.64
N LEU A 164 -20.56 -2.36 -19.42
CA LEU A 164 -21.96 -2.05 -19.10
C LEU A 164 -22.48 -0.84 -19.89
N THR A 165 -21.71 0.23 -19.98
CA THR A 165 -22.09 1.43 -20.73
C THR A 165 -22.23 1.17 -22.23
N ILE A 166 -21.30 0.44 -22.84
CA ILE A 166 -21.40 0.04 -24.26
C ILE A 166 -22.61 -0.88 -24.49
N GLY A 167 -22.81 -1.87 -23.62
CA GLY A 167 -23.95 -2.79 -23.68
C GLY A 167 -25.30 -2.07 -23.58
N ALA A 168 -25.44 -1.13 -22.65
CA ALA A 168 -26.64 -0.32 -22.47
C ALA A 168 -26.91 0.55 -23.72
N LEU A 169 -25.87 1.15 -24.30
CA LEU A 169 -25.99 1.95 -25.53
C LEU A 169 -26.49 1.08 -26.70
N PHE A 170 -25.94 -0.13 -26.85
CA PHE A 170 -26.34 -1.07 -27.90
C PHE A 170 -27.80 -1.51 -27.73
N LEU A 171 -28.21 -1.84 -26.49
CA LEU A 171 -29.58 -2.21 -26.17
C LEU A 171 -30.57 -1.08 -26.47
N ALA A 172 -30.22 0.16 -26.12
CA ALA A 172 -31.03 1.34 -26.38
C ALA A 172 -31.20 1.60 -27.89
N LEU A 173 -30.13 1.47 -28.68
CA LEU A 173 -30.18 1.60 -30.14
C LEU A 173 -31.04 0.50 -30.77
N PHE A 174 -30.92 -0.74 -30.29
CA PHE A 174 -31.73 -1.86 -30.77
C PHE A 174 -33.23 -1.65 -30.48
N ALA A 175 -33.56 -1.18 -29.27
CA ALA A 175 -34.92 -0.84 -28.89
C ALA A 175 -35.50 0.31 -29.73
N ARG A 176 -34.70 1.35 -30.04
CA ARG A 176 -35.10 2.45 -30.93
C ARG A 176 -35.41 1.96 -32.34
N ARG A 177 -34.57 1.08 -32.91
CA ARG A 177 -34.81 0.49 -34.25
C ARG A 177 -36.11 -0.33 -34.28
N ARG A 178 -36.37 -1.16 -33.28
CA ARG A 178 -37.62 -1.95 -33.20
C ARG A 178 -38.86 -1.07 -33.07
N LYS A 179 -38.84 -0.02 -32.25
CA LYS A 179 -39.98 0.91 -32.10
C LYS A 179 -40.34 1.59 -33.42
N LEU A 180 -39.36 1.94 -34.27
CA LEU A 180 -39.63 2.52 -35.58
C LEU A 180 -40.34 1.54 -36.53
N ILE A 181 -40.00 0.26 -36.48
CA ILE A 181 -40.66 -0.78 -37.30
C ILE A 181 -42.12 -0.95 -36.86
N ILE A 182 -42.39 -1.02 -35.55
CA ILE A 182 -43.76 -1.18 -35.03
C ILE A 182 -44.63 0.03 -35.41
N ARG A 183 -44.11 1.27 -35.31
CA ARG A 183 -44.84 2.48 -35.72
C ARG A 183 -45.21 2.47 -37.21
N ARG A 184 -44.38 1.89 -38.08
CA ARG A 184 -44.71 1.72 -39.51
C ARG A 184 -45.88 0.76 -39.72
N ASN A 185 -45.94 -0.34 -38.95
CA ASN A 185 -47.03 -1.30 -39.05
C ASN A 185 -48.36 -0.73 -38.50
N GLN A 186 -48.31 0.05 -37.43
CA GLN A 186 -49.51 0.73 -36.91
C GLN A 186 -50.10 1.74 -37.90
N ARG A 187 -49.26 2.51 -38.61
CA ARG A 187 -49.72 3.42 -39.68
C ARG A 187 -50.42 2.68 -40.83
N LYS A 188 -49.86 1.54 -41.27
CA LYS A 188 -50.50 0.72 -42.32
C LYS A 188 -51.87 0.19 -41.89
N ASN A 189 -52.00 -0.27 -40.65
CA ASN A 189 -53.28 -0.76 -40.13
C ASN A 189 -54.32 0.35 -39.96
N ALA A 190 -53.91 1.57 -39.59
CA ALA A 190 -54.79 2.72 -39.51
C ALA A 190 -55.36 3.13 -40.89
N VAL A 191 -54.54 3.10 -41.94
CA VAL A 191 -54.98 3.38 -43.32
C VAL A 191 -55.97 2.33 -43.82
N LEU A 192 -55.71 1.04 -43.58
CA LEU A 192 -56.61 -0.04 -44.00
C LEU A 192 -57.98 0.03 -43.28
N ARG A 193 -58.01 0.40 -42.00
CA ARG A 193 -59.27 0.60 -41.27
C ARG A 193 -60.05 1.82 -41.76
N GLY A 194 -59.37 2.91 -42.13
CA GLY A 194 -60.01 4.08 -42.73
C GLY A 194 -60.71 3.77 -44.06
N ILE A 195 -60.08 2.99 -44.93
CA ILE A 195 -60.64 2.60 -46.24
C ILE A 195 -61.83 1.63 -46.08
N SER A 196 -61.86 0.81 -45.03
CA SER A 196 -62.99 -0.09 -44.78
C SER A 196 -64.26 0.65 -44.33
N SER A 197 -64.16 1.86 -43.79
CA SER A 197 -65.31 2.62 -43.29
C SER A 197 -66.10 3.32 -44.41
N THR A 198 -65.47 3.64 -45.54
CA THR A 198 -66.11 4.36 -46.66
C THR A 198 -66.85 3.45 -47.64
N ARG A 199 -66.84 2.12 -47.45
CA ARG A 199 -67.49 1.17 -48.36
C ARG A 199 -68.94 0.83 -48.01
N HIS A 200 -69.47 1.34 -46.90
CA HIS A 200 -70.85 1.04 -46.47
C HIS A 200 -71.91 2.08 -46.87
N ASP A 201 -71.52 3.25 -47.40
CA ASP A 201 -72.47 4.33 -47.70
C ASP A 201 -72.95 4.40 -49.17
N TYR A 202 -72.53 3.48 -50.04
CA TYR A 202 -72.87 3.48 -51.48
C TYR A 202 -74.00 2.50 -51.87
N LYS A 203 -74.86 2.08 -50.93
CA LYS A 203 -75.90 1.07 -51.20
C LYS A 203 -77.33 1.49 -50.83
N ALA A 204 -77.64 2.78 -50.95
CA ALA A 204 -79.01 3.30 -50.80
C ALA A 204 -79.22 4.45 -51.79
N GLY A 205 -79.69 4.15 -53.00
CA GLY A 205 -79.97 5.16 -54.01
C GLY A 205 -80.25 4.60 -55.39
N GLU A 206 -81.04 3.53 -55.50
CA GLU A 206 -81.61 3.10 -56.76
C GLU A 206 -83.03 2.59 -56.51
N GLU A 207 -83.93 2.93 -57.44
CA GLU A 207 -85.39 2.74 -57.45
C GLU A 207 -86.22 3.86 -56.80
N ASP A 208 -86.72 4.79 -57.62
CA ASP A 208 -88.14 4.75 -58.00
C ASP A 208 -88.40 5.72 -59.17
N ALA A 209 -88.68 5.15 -60.34
CA ALA A 209 -89.15 5.86 -61.52
C ALA A 209 -90.28 5.05 -62.11
N THR A 210 -91.52 5.54 -61.99
CA THR A 210 -92.55 5.61 -63.03
C THR A 210 -93.89 5.98 -62.40
N GLU A 211 -94.57 7.01 -62.93
CA GLU A 211 -95.90 6.90 -63.57
C GLU A 211 -96.53 8.29 -63.85
N LEU A 212 -96.69 8.58 -65.14
CA LEU A 212 -97.78 9.36 -65.76
C LEU A 212 -98.98 8.39 -65.99
N PRO A 213 -100.17 8.80 -66.49
CA PRO A 213 -100.81 10.11 -66.71
C PRO A 213 -102.19 10.16 -65.98
N THR A 214 -103.00 11.23 -65.99
CA THR A 214 -103.79 11.84 -67.09
C THR A 214 -104.37 13.17 -66.65
#